data_AF-A0A2G9S7F9-F1
#
_entry.id   AF-A0A2G9S7F9-F1
#
_cell.length_a   1.000
_cell.length_b   1.000
_cell.length_c   1.000
_cell.angle_alpha   90.00
_cell.angle_beta   90.00
_cell.angle_gamma   90.00
#
_symmetry.space_group_name_H-M   'P 1'
#
loop_
_entity.id
_entity.type
_entity.pdbx_description
1 polymer ?
#
loop_
_entity_poly.entity_id
_entity_poly.type
_entity_poly.pdbx_seq_one_letter_code
_entity_poly.pdbx_strand_id
1 'polypeptide(L)'
;MLVCSGLLKSGLTYSSFVDVELDVNPVQMVEFVWHENLFSILHPKLGASAVTLQYGPSGEIYKFCGRDLTEEDTKQTLKECFTLCNSRTC
;
A
#
# COMPACT_ATOMS: atom_id res chain seq x y z
N MET A 1 11.07 -3.19 3.05
CA MET A 1 10.35 -2.74 4.25
C MET A 1 9.28 -3.77 4.57
N LEU A 2 9.21 -4.28 5.81
CA LEU A 2 8.22 -5.29 6.22
C LEU A 2 7.12 -4.64 7.06
N VAL A 3 5.87 -4.71 6.61
CA VAL A 3 4.71 -4.17 7.35
C VAL A 3 3.99 -5.26 8.13
N CYS A 4 3.82 -6.44 7.53
CA CYS A 4 3.14 -7.58 8.15
C CYS A 4 3.74 -8.89 7.64
N SER A 5 3.71 -9.91 8.48
CA SER A 5 3.99 -11.30 8.10
C SER A 5 2.93 -12.22 8.71
N GLY A 6 2.63 -13.32 8.02
CA GLY A 6 1.59 -14.26 8.42
C GLY A 6 0.38 -14.24 7.49
N LEU A 7 -0.78 -14.62 8.01
CA LEU A 7 -2.00 -14.78 7.20
C LEU A 7 -2.58 -13.41 6.81
N LEU A 8 -2.41 -13.05 5.54
CA LEU A 8 -3.05 -11.89 4.93
C LEU A 8 -4.51 -12.22 4.59
N LYS A 9 -5.44 -11.41 5.10
CA LYS A 9 -6.88 -11.53 4.79
C LYS A 9 -7.37 -10.25 4.14
N SER A 10 -8.10 -10.40 3.04
CA SER A 10 -8.73 -9.27 2.35
C SER A 10 -9.66 -8.49 3.29
N GLY A 11 -9.63 -7.17 3.21
CA GLY A 11 -10.42 -6.27 4.06
C GLY A 11 -9.81 -5.94 5.42
N LEU A 12 -8.66 -6.53 5.79
CA LEU A 12 -7.94 -6.15 7.01
C LEU A 12 -6.92 -5.05 6.74
N THR A 13 -6.67 -4.24 7.77
CA THR A 13 -5.63 -3.21 7.79
C THR A 13 -4.44 -3.70 8.62
N TYR A 14 -3.25 -3.51 8.08
CA TYR A 14 -1.99 -3.83 8.75
C TYR A 14 -1.14 -2.57 8.82
N SER A 15 -0.51 -2.33 9.96
CA SER A 15 0.26 -1.10 10.23
C SER A 15 1.60 -1.42 10.87
N SER A 16 2.61 -0.66 10.52
CA SER A 16 3.94 -0.71 11.12
C SER A 16 4.59 0.67 11.07
N PHE A 17 5.51 0.94 11.99
CA PHE A 17 6.42 2.07 11.91
C PHE A 17 7.75 1.58 11.37
N VAL A 18 8.34 2.34 10.45
CA VAL A 18 9.62 1.95 9.86
C VAL A 18 10.52 3.16 9.72
N ASP A 19 11.73 3.02 10.25
CA ASP A 19 12.80 3.99 10.11
C ASP A 19 13.43 3.86 8.73
N VAL A 20 13.51 4.97 8.00
CA VAL A 20 14.12 5.05 6.67
C VAL A 20 15.39 5.89 6.73
N GLU A 21 16.41 5.47 5.98
CA GLU A 21 17.70 6.18 5.94
C GLU A 21 17.66 7.43 5.06
N LEU A 22 16.73 7.49 4.10
CA LEU A 22 16.57 8.60 3.16
C LEU A 22 15.20 9.25 3.32
N ASP A 23 15.18 10.58 3.36
CA ASP A 23 13.94 11.35 3.29
C ASP A 23 13.39 11.37 1.86
N VAL A 24 12.21 10.80 1.67
CA VAL A 24 11.52 10.66 0.39
C VAL A 24 10.35 11.65 0.24
N ASN A 25 10.25 12.63 1.14
CA ASN A 25 9.18 13.62 1.12
C ASN A 25 9.34 14.62 -0.05
N PRO A 26 8.29 14.95 -0.82
CA PRO A 26 6.92 14.41 -0.77
C PRO A 26 6.79 13.04 -1.45
N VAL A 27 6.03 12.14 -0.83
CA VAL A 27 5.81 10.78 -1.37
C VAL A 27 4.75 10.82 -2.46
N GLN A 28 5.14 10.50 -3.69
CA GLN A 28 4.25 10.56 -4.86
C GLN A 28 3.49 9.25 -5.12
N MET A 29 4.08 8.11 -4.75
CA MET A 29 3.50 6.78 -4.96
C MET A 29 4.11 5.78 -3.98
N VAL A 30 3.43 4.65 -3.82
CA VAL A 30 3.94 3.50 -3.05
C VAL A 30 3.84 2.22 -3.89
N GLU A 31 4.75 1.29 -3.63
CA GLU A 31 4.73 -0.04 -4.24
C GLU A 31 4.31 -1.07 -3.18
N PHE A 32 3.25 -1.81 -3.48
CA PHE A 32 2.84 -2.98 -2.71
C PHE A 32 3.41 -4.24 -3.37
N VAL A 33 4.05 -5.09 -2.56
CA VAL A 33 4.58 -6.40 -2.95
C VAL A 33 4.25 -7.37 -1.83
N TRP A 34 3.91 -8.60 -2.19
CA TRP A 34 3.63 -9.67 -1.25
C TRP A 34 4.31 -10.96 -1.72
N HIS A 35 4.63 -11.82 -0.75
CA HIS A 35 5.35 -13.07 -0.96
C HIS A 35 4.59 -14.22 -0.31
N GLU A 36 4.60 -15.39 -0.95
CA GLU A 36 4.02 -16.62 -0.40
C GLU A 36 5.08 -17.40 0.36
N ASN A 37 4.67 -18.04 1.46
CA ASN A 37 5.57 -18.89 2.24
C ASN A 37 5.44 -20.38 1.90
N LEU A 38 4.46 -20.77 1.08
CA LEU A 38 4.09 -22.16 0.81
C LEU A 38 3.72 -22.31 -0.66
N PHE A 39 4.01 -23.49 -1.23
CA PHE A 39 3.57 -23.85 -2.58
C PHE A 39 2.03 -23.83 -2.66
N SER A 40 1.47 -22.78 -3.26
CA SER A 40 0.04 -22.59 -3.35
C SER A 40 -0.51 -23.15 -4.67
N ILE A 41 -1.39 -24.15 -4.58
CA ILE A 41 -2.10 -24.68 -5.75
C ILE A 41 -3.03 -23.61 -6.34
N LEU A 42 -3.55 -22.70 -5.50
CA LEU A 42 -4.57 -21.72 -5.90
C LEU A 42 -4.00 -20.44 -6.52
N HIS A 43 -2.68 -20.21 -6.46
CA HIS A 43 -2.01 -19.03 -7.02
C HIS A 43 -2.81 -17.73 -6.78
N PRO A 44 -3.09 -17.38 -5.51
CA PRO A 44 -3.95 -16.26 -5.19
C PRO A 44 -3.35 -14.96 -5.73
N LYS A 45 -4.22 -13.97 -5.93
CA LYS A 45 -3.82 -12.61 -6.28
C LYS A 45 -4.20 -11.69 -5.14
N LEU A 46 -3.24 -10.94 -4.62
CA LEU A 46 -3.45 -9.97 -3.57
C LEU A 46 -3.12 -8.58 -4.08
N GLY A 47 -3.77 -7.58 -3.50
CA GLY A 47 -3.50 -6.18 -3.76
C GLY A 47 -3.87 -5.34 -2.55
N ALA A 48 -3.32 -4.14 -2.48
CA ALA A 48 -3.71 -3.13 -1.51
C ALA A 48 -4.74 -2.19 -2.14
N SER A 49 -5.90 -2.08 -1.51
CA SER A 49 -6.94 -1.12 -1.93
C SER A 49 -6.58 0.31 -1.52
N ALA A 50 -5.95 0.46 -0.35
CA ALA A 50 -5.46 1.74 0.14
C ALA A 50 -4.22 1.56 1.02
N VAL A 51 -3.33 2.54 0.96
CA VAL A 51 -2.19 2.68 1.87
C VAL A 51 -2.21 4.09 2.45
N THR A 52 -2.18 4.19 3.78
CA THR A 52 -2.04 5.45 4.50
C THR A 52 -0.62 5.52 5.04
N LEU A 53 0.12 6.56 4.65
CA LEU A 53 1.47 6.82 5.13
C LEU A 53 1.45 8.05 6.01
N GLN A 54 2.06 7.97 7.20
CA GLN A 54 2.29 9.12 8.06
C GLN A 54 3.79 9.44 8.07
N TYR A 55 4.15 10.66 7.66
CA TYR A 55 5.53 11.13 7.74
C TYR A 55 5.86 11.47 9.21
N GLY A 56 6.78 10.72 9.81
CA GLY A 56 7.09 10.80 11.24
C GLY A 56 7.41 12.20 11.75
N PRO A 57 8.32 12.97 11.11
CA PRO A 57 8.74 14.28 11.62
C PRO A 57 7.63 15.34 11.71
N SER A 58 6.73 15.43 10.73
CA SER A 58 5.65 16.45 10.72
C SER A 58 4.27 15.90 11.07
N GLY A 59 4.08 14.59 11.02
CA GLY A 59 2.77 13.95 11.15
C GLY A 59 1.88 14.06 9.91
N GLU A 60 2.39 14.56 8.79
CA GLU A 60 1.64 14.67 7.53
C GLU A 60 1.18 13.29 7.03
N ILE A 61 -0.06 13.22 6.54
CA ILE A 61 -0.70 11.97 6.12
C ILE A 61 -0.91 11.98 4.61
N TYR A 62 -0.37 10.96 3.94
CA TYR A 62 -0.60 10.67 2.53
C TYR A 62 -1.52 9.47 2.38
N LYS A 63 -2.38 9.50 1.36
CA LYS A 63 -3.29 8.38 1.07
C LYS A 63 -3.16 7.96 -0.40
N PHE A 64 -2.80 6.70 -0.60
CA PHE A 64 -2.65 6.08 -1.90
C PHE A 64 -3.73 5.03 -2.11
N CYS A 65 -4.27 4.93 -3.33
CA CYS A 65 -5.34 4.00 -3.66
C CYS A 65 -4.94 3.09 -4.83
N GLY A 66 -5.33 1.82 -4.73
CA GLY A 66 -5.11 0.78 -5.74
C GLY A 66 -6.38 -0.02 -5.98
N ARG A 67 -6.49 -0.63 -7.16
CA ARG A 67 -7.60 -1.56 -7.49
C ARG A 67 -7.12 -2.88 -8.05
N ASP A 68 -5.87 -2.93 -8.49
CA ASP A 68 -5.31 -4.12 -9.11
C ASP A 68 -5.05 -5.21 -8.08
N LEU A 69 -5.08 -6.45 -8.55
CA LEU A 69 -4.59 -7.61 -7.82
C LEU A 69 -3.36 -8.12 -8.55
N THR A 70 -2.30 -8.38 -7.81
CA THR A 70 -1.02 -8.82 -8.33
C THR A 70 -0.71 -10.25 -7.92
N GLU A 71 0.05 -10.93 -8.76
CA GLU A 71 0.67 -12.22 -8.40
C GLU A 71 1.78 -11.99 -7.37
N GLU A 72 2.30 -13.08 -6.83
CA GLU A 72 3.44 -13.07 -5.92
C GLU A 72 4.63 -12.31 -6.55
N ASP A 73 5.38 -11.59 -5.72
CA ASP A 73 6.59 -10.83 -6.09
C ASP A 73 6.38 -9.79 -7.20
N THR A 74 5.13 -9.54 -7.59
CA THR A 74 4.77 -8.54 -8.60
C THR A 74 4.39 -7.23 -7.93
N LYS A 75 4.99 -6.15 -8.40
CA LYS A 75 4.76 -4.81 -7.85
C LYS A 75 3.41 -4.25 -8.28
N GLN A 76 2.59 -3.86 -7.31
CA GLN A 76 1.44 -3.00 -7.51
C GLN A 76 1.82 -1.56 -7.15
N THR A 77 1.76 -0.63 -8.11
CA THR A 77 1.94 0.80 -7.84
C THR A 77 0.61 1.44 -7.43
N LEU A 78 0.55 2.02 -6.23
CA LEU A 78 -0.57 2.83 -5.78
C LEU A 78 -0.19 4.31 -5.90
N LYS A 79 -1.06 5.08 -6.55
CA LYS A 79 -0.93 6.54 -6.67
C LYS A 79 -1.85 7.23 -5.68
N GLU A 80 -1.63 8.53 -5.49
CA GLU A 80 -2.50 9.34 -4.65
C GLU A 80 -3.97 9.07 -5.00
N CYS A 81 -4.79 8.90 -3.97
CA CYS A 81 -6.21 8.68 -4.16
C CYS A 81 -6.82 9.88 -4.89
N PHE A 82 -7.44 9.64 -6.04
CA PHE A 82 -8.28 10.67 -6.65
C PHE A 82 -9.45 10.95 -5.70
N THR A 83 -9.51 12.15 -5.16
CA THR A 83 -10.76 12.72 -4.70
C THR A 83 -11.65 12.85 -5.93
N LEU A 84 -12.77 12.13 -5.96
CA LEU A 84 -13.85 12.49 -6.86
C LEU A 84 -14.21 13.95 -6.54
N CYS A 85 -13.90 14.89 -7.44
CA CYS A 85 -14.55 16.20 -7.44
C CYS A 85 -16.05 15.92 -7.53
N ASN A 86 -16.76 15.96 -6.40
CA ASN A 86 -18.21 15.90 -6.42
C ASN A 86 -18.73 17.29 -6.79
N SER A 87 -18.96 17.48 -8.09
CA SER A 87 -19.96 18.36 -8.70
C SER A 87 -20.18 19.78 -8.17
N ARG A 88 -19.17 20.45 -7.58
CA ARG A 88 -19.19 21.93 -7.44
C ARG A 88 -17.88 22.63 -7.04
N THR A 89 -16.79 21.90 -6.85
CA THR A 89 -15.49 22.55 -6.69
C THR A 89 -14.40 21.64 -7.22
N CYS A 90 -14.02 21.91 -8.46
CA CYS A 90 -12.63 22.10 -8.82
C CYS A 90 -12.54 23.59 -9.24
#